data_AF-A0A6G0FBM8-F1
#
_entry.id   AF-A0A6G0FBM8-F1
#
_cell.length_a   1.000
_cell.length_b   1.000
_cell.length_c   1.000
_cell.angle_alpha   90.00
_cell.angle_beta   90.00
_cell.angle_gamma   90.00
#
_symmetry.space_group_name_H-M   'P 1'
#
loop_
_entity.id
_entity.type
_entity.pdbx_description
1 polymer ?
#
loop_
_entity_poly.entity_id
_entity_poly.type
_entity_poly.pdbx_seq_one_letter_code
_entity_poly.pdbx_strand_id
1 'polypeptide(L)'
;MANGQWYPPEWPDRIRALADGSLTPVAPRRAATVMLLKDPATAQQPSPGPLVHMLRRRTSMAFAAGAYAYPGGGVDPRDEQEIRWAGPTRAWWSSRLGVEEATAQAIVCAAVRETYEEAGVLLAGPTEDTVVGDTTGDDWEADRAALVARDLSFAEFLDRRGLVLRSDLLGAWTRWITPEFEPRRYDTWFFVAALPEGQRTRNASTEADRTVWIRPAEAAAGYDKGELLMMPPTIATLRQLIPYGTAAEALAAAPDRDLTAVLARASLVNGEIVLAWPGHDEFTKHIPTGGTPA
;
A
#
# COMPACT_ATOMS: atom_id res chain seq x y z
N MET A 1 5.82 -15.24 21.88
CA MET A 1 5.12 -13.96 22.15
C MET A 1 4.36 -13.61 20.89
N ALA A 2 3.03 -13.53 20.96
CA ALA A 2 2.20 -13.34 19.77
C ALA A 2 2.30 -11.88 19.32
N ASN A 3 3.28 -11.61 18.46
CA ASN A 3 3.25 -10.41 17.63
C ASN A 3 2.13 -10.59 16.60
N GLY A 4 1.43 -9.51 16.22
CA GLY A 4 0.31 -9.53 15.25
C GLY A 4 0.74 -9.85 13.81
N GLN A 5 1.67 -10.78 13.66
CA GLN A 5 2.28 -11.16 12.40
C GLN A 5 1.47 -12.24 11.70
N TRP A 6 1.31 -12.07 10.39
CA TRP A 6 0.67 -13.05 9.53
C TRP A 6 1.74 -13.95 8.87
N TYR A 7 1.64 -15.27 9.10
CA TYR A 7 2.51 -16.27 8.48
C TYR A 7 1.70 -17.50 8.05
N PRO A 8 1.69 -17.83 6.76
CA PRO A 8 1.09 -19.05 6.24
C PRO A 8 1.84 -20.31 6.68
N PRO A 9 1.13 -21.41 7.03
CA PRO A 9 1.73 -22.68 7.44
C PRO A 9 2.55 -23.35 6.34
N GLU A 10 2.31 -23.05 5.06
CA GLU A 10 2.99 -23.65 3.91
C GLU A 10 4.38 -23.07 3.60
N TRP A 11 4.77 -21.96 4.25
CA TRP A 11 6.05 -21.29 4.00
C TRP A 11 7.29 -22.17 4.16
N PRO A 12 7.42 -23.04 5.19
CA PRO A 12 8.62 -23.85 5.38
C PRO A 12 8.90 -24.76 4.17
N ASP A 13 7.87 -25.44 3.65
CA ASP A 13 8.01 -26.36 2.52
C ASP A 13 8.36 -25.62 1.23
N ARG A 14 7.73 -24.46 1.00
CA ARG A 14 8.00 -23.63 -0.19
C ARG A 14 9.40 -23.01 -0.15
N ILE A 15 9.89 -22.64 1.03
CA ILE A 15 11.26 -22.16 1.21
C ILE A 15 12.27 -23.26 0.88
N ARG A 16 12.04 -24.50 1.33
CA ARG A 16 12.91 -25.64 0.97
C ARG A 16 12.89 -25.88 -0.53
N ALA A 17 11.71 -25.90 -1.14
CA ALA A 17 11.57 -26.09 -2.58
C ALA A 17 12.24 -24.98 -3.40
N LEU A 18 12.24 -23.74 -2.91
CA LEU A 18 13.00 -22.65 -3.53
C LEU A 18 14.52 -22.89 -3.42
N ALA A 19 14.98 -23.33 -2.24
CA ALA A 19 16.40 -23.55 -1.97
C ALA A 19 16.99 -24.75 -2.74
N ASP A 20 16.22 -25.82 -2.95
CA ASP A 20 16.65 -27.01 -3.71
C ASP A 20 16.40 -26.90 -5.23
N GLY A 21 15.78 -25.80 -5.67
CA GLY A 21 15.51 -25.51 -7.08
C GLY A 21 14.27 -26.19 -7.66
N SER A 22 13.48 -26.91 -6.85
CA SER A 22 12.21 -27.53 -7.29
C SER A 22 11.06 -26.52 -7.43
N LEU A 23 11.18 -25.31 -6.87
CA LEU A 23 10.25 -24.20 -7.03
C LEU A 23 10.85 -23.12 -7.92
N THR A 24 10.16 -22.81 -9.02
CA THR A 24 10.45 -21.63 -9.86
C THR A 24 9.66 -20.43 -9.35
N PRO A 25 10.30 -19.31 -8.96
CA PRO A 25 9.60 -18.11 -8.53
C PRO A 25 8.69 -17.54 -9.61
N VAL A 26 7.47 -17.16 -9.22
CA VAL A 26 6.56 -16.43 -10.10
C VAL A 26 7.02 -14.98 -10.21
N ALA A 27 6.91 -14.38 -11.40
CA ALA A 27 7.18 -12.96 -11.58
C ALA A 27 6.21 -12.11 -10.73
N PRO A 28 6.70 -11.13 -9.94
CA PRO A 28 5.81 -10.30 -9.12
C PRO A 28 4.98 -9.37 -10.01
N ARG A 29 3.69 -9.21 -9.67
CA ARG A 29 2.81 -8.23 -10.32
C ARG A 29 3.06 -6.86 -9.72
N ARG A 30 3.13 -5.82 -10.57
CA ARG A 30 3.22 -4.43 -10.11
C ARG A 30 1.99 -4.06 -9.28
N ALA A 31 2.17 -3.36 -8.18
CA ALA A 31 1.10 -2.87 -7.31
C ALA A 31 1.44 -1.50 -6.72
N ALA A 32 0.41 -0.77 -6.31
CA ALA A 32 0.54 0.50 -5.63
C ALA A 32 -0.33 0.53 -4.38
N THR A 33 0.13 1.21 -3.33
CA THR A 33 -0.59 1.32 -2.05
C THR A 33 -0.40 2.71 -1.47
N VAL A 34 -1.46 3.32 -0.93
CA VAL A 34 -1.44 4.70 -0.44
C VAL A 34 -1.75 4.76 1.04
N MET A 35 -0.78 5.24 1.83
CA MET A 35 -0.98 5.66 3.21
C MET A 35 -1.61 7.06 3.20
N LEU A 36 -2.94 7.09 3.22
CA LEU A 36 -3.70 8.33 3.26
C LEU A 36 -3.67 8.91 4.68
N LEU A 37 -3.17 10.14 4.81
CA LEU A 37 -2.93 10.83 6.07
C LEU A 37 -3.90 11.99 6.25
N LYS A 38 -4.28 12.29 7.49
CA LYS A 38 -4.95 13.55 7.84
C LYS A 38 -4.50 14.05 9.19
N ASP A 39 -4.41 15.36 9.33
CA ASP A 39 -4.11 15.96 10.62
C ASP A 39 -5.39 16.04 11.48
N PRO A 40 -5.30 15.78 12.79
CA PRO A 40 -6.44 15.90 13.69
C PRO A 40 -6.90 17.36 13.78
N ALA A 41 -8.22 17.58 13.76
CA ALA A 41 -8.82 18.92 13.79
C ALA A 41 -8.56 19.73 15.07
N THR A 42 -8.10 19.10 16.16
CA THR A 42 -7.83 19.77 17.44
C THR A 42 -6.43 19.44 17.97
N ALA A 43 -5.71 20.49 18.38
CA ALA A 43 -4.38 20.40 18.97
C ALA A 43 -4.37 19.81 20.39
N GLN A 44 -5.53 19.52 20.98
CA GLN A 44 -5.69 19.03 22.36
C GLN A 44 -5.68 17.51 22.49
N GLN A 45 -5.20 16.78 21.48
CA GLN A 45 -5.04 15.34 21.57
C GLN A 45 -3.78 14.97 22.35
N PRO A 46 -3.81 13.90 23.17
CA PRO A 46 -2.69 13.52 24.05
C PRO A 46 -1.44 13.02 23.31
N SER A 47 -1.47 12.89 21.99
CA SER A 47 -0.32 12.49 21.18
C SER A 47 -0.29 13.23 19.85
N PRO A 48 0.85 13.88 19.50
CA PRO A 48 1.04 14.59 18.24
C PRO A 48 1.11 13.61 17.05
N GLY A 49 1.02 14.14 15.82
CA GLY A 49 1.16 13.36 14.59
C GLY A 49 -0.13 13.20 13.78
N PRO A 50 -0.03 12.84 12.50
CA PRO A 50 -1.18 12.58 11.64
C PRO A 50 -1.89 11.27 12.01
N LEU A 51 -3.15 11.17 11.60
CA LEU A 51 -3.89 9.90 11.54
C LEU A 51 -3.68 9.28 10.15
N VAL A 52 -3.58 7.96 10.09
CA VAL A 52 -3.54 7.19 8.83
C VAL A 52 -4.84 6.41 8.64
N HIS A 53 -5.34 6.40 7.40
CA HIS A 53 -6.50 5.60 7.02
C HIS A 53 -6.06 4.16 6.79
N MET A 54 -6.66 3.22 7.53
CA MET A 54 -6.42 1.80 7.37
C MET A 54 -7.74 1.07 7.18
N LEU A 55 -7.70 -0.03 6.42
CA LEU A 55 -8.80 -0.96 6.23
C LEU A 55 -8.43 -2.32 6.78
N ARG A 56 -9.43 -3.05 7.29
CA ARG A 56 -9.29 -4.45 7.69
C ARG A 56 -9.89 -5.32 6.61
N ARG A 57 -9.05 -6.18 6.03
CA ARG A 57 -9.46 -7.14 4.99
C ARG A 57 -10.47 -8.12 5.57
N ARG A 58 -11.51 -8.48 4.80
CA ARG A 58 -12.51 -9.46 5.24
C ARG A 58 -11.82 -10.77 5.67
N THR A 59 -12.31 -11.36 6.75
CA THR A 59 -11.79 -12.64 7.27
C THR A 59 -12.04 -13.82 6.34
N SER A 60 -12.93 -13.68 5.37
CA SER A 60 -13.19 -14.67 4.31
C SER A 60 -12.18 -14.65 3.16
N MET A 61 -11.26 -13.69 3.11
CA MET A 61 -10.28 -13.61 2.03
C MET A 61 -9.22 -14.71 2.14
N ALA A 62 -8.85 -15.30 1.00
CA ALA A 62 -7.85 -16.37 0.94
C ALA A 62 -6.41 -15.93 1.29
N PHE A 63 -6.12 -14.63 1.32
CA PHE A 63 -4.80 -14.08 1.61
C PHE A 63 -4.91 -12.86 2.53
N ALA A 64 -4.11 -12.86 3.61
CA ALA A 64 -4.07 -11.81 4.64
C ALA A 64 -5.46 -11.49 5.24
N ALA A 65 -6.29 -12.52 5.46
CA ALA A 65 -7.62 -12.37 6.04
C ALA A 65 -7.55 -11.75 7.44
N GLY A 66 -8.38 -10.72 7.70
CA GLY A 66 -8.37 -9.99 8.97
C GLY A 66 -7.17 -9.08 9.19
N ALA A 67 -6.20 -9.03 8.25
CA ALA A 67 -5.07 -8.14 8.34
C ALA A 67 -5.46 -6.70 8.00
N TYR A 68 -4.87 -5.75 8.71
CA TYR A 68 -4.95 -4.34 8.39
C TYR A 68 -3.99 -3.99 7.26
N ALA A 69 -4.48 -3.19 6.33
CA ALA A 69 -3.79 -2.69 5.16
C ALA A 69 -4.21 -1.23 4.87
N TYR A 70 -3.71 -0.69 3.77
CA TYR A 70 -4.11 0.61 3.23
C TYR A 70 -4.82 0.40 1.88
N PRO A 71 -5.50 1.43 1.35
CA PRO A 71 -5.99 1.40 -0.03
C PRO A 71 -4.88 1.07 -1.02
N GLY A 72 -5.12 0.10 -1.90
CA GLY A 72 -4.13 -0.31 -2.87
C GLY A 72 -4.45 -1.61 -3.59
N GLY A 73 -3.81 -1.80 -4.73
CA GLY A 73 -4.07 -2.92 -5.61
C GLY A 73 -3.08 -3.03 -6.74
N GLY A 74 -3.39 -3.91 -7.69
CA GLY A 74 -2.52 -4.19 -8.83
C GLY A 74 -2.56 -3.08 -9.86
N VAL A 75 -1.44 -2.84 -10.54
CA VAL A 75 -1.42 -2.00 -11.74
C VAL A 75 -2.16 -2.72 -12.86
N ASP A 76 -3.19 -2.08 -13.41
CA ASP A 76 -3.96 -2.57 -14.55
C ASP A 76 -3.27 -2.12 -15.85
N PRO A 77 -3.23 -2.94 -16.92
CA PRO A 77 -2.69 -2.49 -18.22
C PRO A 77 -3.33 -1.19 -18.74
N ARG A 78 -4.57 -0.89 -18.37
CA ARG A 78 -5.25 0.36 -18.72
C ARG A 78 -4.70 1.59 -18.00
N ASP A 79 -3.95 1.42 -16.92
CA ASP A 79 -3.26 2.52 -16.22
C ASP A 79 -2.10 3.11 -17.07
N GLU A 80 -1.69 2.42 -18.15
CA GLU A 80 -0.70 2.89 -19.13
C GLU A 80 -1.32 3.83 -20.19
N GLN A 81 -2.64 3.97 -20.25
CA GLN A 81 -3.32 4.90 -21.17
C GLN A 81 -2.94 6.36 -20.86
N GLU A 82 -2.80 7.19 -21.91
CA GLU A 82 -2.46 8.59 -21.72
C GLU A 82 -3.53 9.34 -20.94
N ILE A 83 -3.08 10.17 -19.99
CA ILE A 83 -3.95 11.02 -19.16
C ILE A 83 -3.38 12.44 -19.09
N ARG A 84 -4.28 13.39 -18.79
CA ARG A 84 -3.87 14.73 -18.36
C ARG A 84 -3.19 14.65 -17.00
N TRP A 85 -2.07 15.34 -16.88
CA TRP A 85 -1.09 15.13 -15.81
C TRP A 85 -0.58 16.46 -15.27
N ALA A 86 -0.53 16.59 -13.96
CA ALA A 86 0.04 17.72 -13.24
C ALA A 86 1.00 17.23 -12.14
N GLY A 87 1.95 18.10 -11.76
CA GLY A 87 3.02 17.78 -10.82
C GLY A 87 4.32 17.32 -11.50
N PRO A 88 5.20 16.58 -10.78
CA PRO A 88 6.45 16.09 -11.35
C PRO A 88 6.24 15.31 -12.66
N THR A 89 7.16 15.48 -13.60
CA THR A 89 7.02 14.88 -14.93
C THR A 89 7.07 13.34 -14.88
N ARG A 90 6.58 12.68 -15.93
CA ARG A 90 6.70 11.22 -16.08
C ARG A 90 8.16 10.76 -16.03
N ALA A 91 9.07 11.53 -16.63
CA ALA A 91 10.51 11.32 -16.54
C ALA A 91 11.04 11.40 -15.10
N TRP A 92 10.55 12.36 -14.30
CA TRP A 92 10.89 12.45 -12.88
C TRP A 92 10.42 11.20 -12.13
N TRP A 93 9.17 10.78 -12.34
CA TRP A 93 8.61 9.58 -11.72
C TRP A 93 9.32 8.29 -12.16
N SER A 94 9.69 8.19 -13.43
CA SER A 94 10.54 7.10 -13.97
C SER A 94 11.84 6.98 -13.19
N SER A 95 12.58 8.09 -13.07
CA SER A 95 13.82 8.12 -12.28
C SER A 95 13.57 7.83 -10.81
N ARG A 96 12.49 8.36 -10.23
CA ARG A 96 12.15 8.21 -8.80
C ARG A 96 11.84 6.76 -8.45
N LEU A 97 11.07 6.07 -9.29
CA LEU A 97 10.58 4.71 -9.08
C LEU A 97 11.54 3.63 -9.63
N GLY A 98 12.48 4.02 -10.48
CA GLY A 98 13.48 3.13 -11.10
C GLY A 98 12.88 2.22 -12.17
N VAL A 99 11.97 2.75 -12.99
CA VAL A 99 11.22 2.02 -14.04
C VAL A 99 10.95 2.93 -15.24
N GLU A 100 10.65 2.37 -16.41
CA GLU A 100 10.31 3.14 -17.62
C GLU A 100 9.11 4.09 -17.42
N GLU A 101 9.06 5.20 -18.16
CA GLU A 101 8.05 6.26 -18.00
C GLU A 101 6.60 5.77 -18.05
N ALA A 102 6.27 4.90 -19.02
CA ALA A 102 4.93 4.32 -19.13
C ALA A 102 4.58 3.48 -17.87
N THR A 103 5.56 2.74 -17.34
CA THR A 103 5.38 1.97 -16.11
C THR A 103 5.26 2.87 -14.89
N ALA A 104 6.04 3.94 -14.81
CA ALA A 104 5.97 4.92 -13.73
C ALA A 104 4.59 5.60 -13.70
N GLN A 105 4.09 6.02 -14.86
CA GLN A 105 2.72 6.54 -15.00
C GLN A 105 1.71 5.52 -14.48
N ALA A 106 1.79 4.27 -14.93
CA ALA A 106 0.82 3.25 -14.56
C ALA A 106 0.81 2.96 -13.05
N ILE A 107 1.97 2.97 -12.39
CA ILE A 107 2.07 2.82 -10.93
C ILE A 107 1.41 4.00 -10.21
N VAL A 108 1.64 5.24 -10.66
CA VAL A 108 1.02 6.45 -10.08
C VAL A 108 -0.49 6.47 -10.33
N CYS A 109 -0.94 6.12 -11.54
CA CYS A 109 -2.35 5.96 -11.87
C CYS A 109 -3.01 4.91 -10.97
N ALA A 110 -2.40 3.74 -10.79
CA ALA A 110 -2.91 2.70 -9.91
C ALA A 110 -3.03 3.19 -8.46
N ALA A 111 -2.05 3.96 -7.96
CA ALA A 111 -2.11 4.54 -6.62
C ALA A 111 -3.36 5.42 -6.44
N VAL A 112 -3.64 6.31 -7.39
CA VAL A 112 -4.80 7.21 -7.33
C VAL A 112 -6.12 6.46 -7.57
N ARG A 113 -6.15 5.58 -8.58
CA ARG A 113 -7.31 4.77 -8.94
C ARG A 113 -7.77 3.90 -7.76
N GLU A 114 -6.86 3.11 -7.18
CA GLU A 114 -7.16 2.22 -6.05
C GLU A 114 -7.61 3.02 -4.81
N THR A 115 -7.01 4.19 -4.57
CA THR A 115 -7.46 5.09 -3.48
C THR A 115 -8.90 5.56 -3.69
N TYR A 116 -9.28 5.87 -4.94
CA TYR A 116 -10.65 6.27 -5.26
C TYR A 116 -11.62 5.08 -5.18
N GLU A 117 -11.24 3.93 -5.74
CA GLU A 117 -12.05 2.71 -5.71
C GLU A 117 -12.35 2.27 -4.27
N GLU A 118 -11.35 2.24 -3.38
CA GLU A 118 -11.52 1.65 -2.04
C GLU A 118 -11.94 2.66 -0.97
N ALA A 119 -11.41 3.88 -1.03
CA ALA A 119 -11.63 4.91 -0.01
C ALA A 119 -12.54 6.06 -0.49
N GLY A 120 -12.88 6.14 -1.77
CA GLY A 120 -13.64 7.25 -2.34
C GLY A 120 -12.86 8.56 -2.44
N VAL A 121 -11.54 8.52 -2.26
CA VAL A 121 -10.67 9.70 -2.26
C VAL A 121 -9.92 9.80 -3.57
N LEU A 122 -9.99 10.96 -4.23
CA LEU A 122 -9.43 11.19 -5.55
C LEU A 122 -8.35 12.27 -5.52
N LEU A 123 -7.14 11.92 -5.96
CA LEU A 123 -6.01 12.84 -6.12
C LEU A 123 -5.96 13.40 -7.55
N ALA A 124 -7.04 14.08 -7.93
CA ALA A 124 -7.20 14.71 -9.24
C ALA A 124 -8.09 15.95 -9.11
N GLY A 125 -8.01 16.86 -10.08
CA GLY A 125 -8.79 18.08 -10.11
C GLY A 125 -9.00 18.66 -11.50
N PRO A 126 -9.81 19.71 -11.65
CA PRO A 126 -10.04 20.38 -12.94
C PRO A 126 -8.79 21.08 -13.50
N THR A 127 -7.84 21.42 -12.62
CA THR A 127 -6.61 22.17 -12.96
C THR A 127 -5.42 21.59 -12.22
N GLU A 128 -4.22 22.04 -12.59
CA GLU A 128 -2.96 21.65 -11.92
C GLU A 128 -2.84 22.14 -10.48
N ASP A 129 -3.67 23.11 -10.04
CA ASP A 129 -3.59 23.68 -8.70
C ASP A 129 -4.76 23.27 -7.79
N THR A 130 -5.84 22.73 -8.36
CA THR A 130 -7.05 22.36 -7.60
C THR A 130 -7.25 20.85 -7.53
N VAL A 131 -8.13 20.45 -6.60
CA VAL A 131 -8.62 19.08 -6.42
C VAL A 131 -10.14 19.09 -6.48
N VAL A 132 -10.73 17.94 -6.79
CA VAL A 132 -12.17 17.74 -6.57
C VAL A 132 -12.46 17.85 -5.07
N GLY A 133 -13.33 18.78 -4.68
CA GLY A 133 -13.64 19.00 -3.26
C GLY A 133 -14.62 17.99 -2.67
N ASP A 134 -15.45 17.37 -3.50
CA ASP A 134 -16.45 16.40 -3.05
C ASP A 134 -16.67 15.30 -4.10
N THR A 135 -16.45 14.06 -3.69
CA THR A 135 -16.61 12.83 -4.47
C THR A 135 -17.81 11.99 -4.01
N THR A 136 -18.73 12.59 -3.23
CA THR A 136 -19.77 11.86 -2.50
C THR A 136 -21.09 11.67 -3.22
N GLY A 137 -21.32 12.38 -4.33
CA GLY A 137 -22.57 12.37 -5.11
C GLY A 137 -22.85 11.05 -5.83
N ASP A 138 -24.10 10.84 -6.22
CA ASP A 138 -24.56 9.60 -6.86
C ASP A 138 -23.86 9.32 -8.20
N ASP A 139 -23.55 10.37 -8.96
CA ASP A 139 -22.81 10.27 -10.22
C ASP A 139 -21.35 9.85 -10.00
N TRP A 140 -20.71 10.32 -8.92
CA TRP A 140 -19.38 9.87 -8.52
C TRP A 140 -19.39 8.41 -8.07
N GLU A 141 -20.39 8.02 -7.29
CA GLU A 141 -20.51 6.62 -6.86
C GLU A 141 -20.74 5.67 -8.05
N ALA A 142 -21.52 6.09 -9.04
CA ALA A 142 -21.72 5.34 -10.28
C ALA A 142 -20.40 5.15 -11.06
N ASP A 143 -19.59 6.20 -11.20
CA ASP A 143 -18.28 6.09 -11.85
C ASP A 143 -17.30 5.22 -11.07
N ARG A 144 -17.27 5.35 -9.74
CA ARG A 144 -16.46 4.49 -8.87
C ARG A 144 -16.85 3.02 -9.04
N ALA A 145 -18.15 2.71 -9.04
CA ALA A 145 -18.65 1.37 -9.27
C ALA A 145 -18.25 0.83 -10.66
N ALA A 146 -18.28 1.68 -11.70
CA ALA A 146 -17.83 1.31 -13.04
C ALA A 146 -16.32 1.04 -13.12
N LEU A 147 -15.49 1.79 -12.38
CA LEU A 147 -14.04 1.51 -12.25
C LEU A 147 -13.80 0.16 -11.58
N VAL A 148 -14.45 -0.09 -10.44
CA VAL A 148 -14.36 -1.37 -9.70
C VAL A 148 -14.82 -2.55 -10.56
N ALA A 149 -15.92 -2.37 -11.30
CA ALA A 149 -16.44 -3.37 -12.24
C ALA A 149 -15.57 -3.54 -13.50
N ARG A 150 -14.61 -2.64 -13.71
CA ARG A 150 -13.73 -2.56 -14.89
C ARG A 150 -14.46 -2.21 -16.19
N ASP A 151 -15.66 -1.64 -16.09
CA ASP A 151 -16.47 -1.15 -17.22
C ASP A 151 -15.97 0.22 -17.73
N LEU A 152 -15.22 0.93 -16.90
CA LEU A 152 -14.60 2.22 -17.20
C LEU A 152 -13.10 2.14 -16.91
N SER A 153 -12.25 2.64 -17.79
CA SER A 153 -10.83 2.84 -17.46
C SER A 153 -10.63 4.11 -16.64
N PHE A 154 -9.55 4.18 -15.86
CA PHE A 154 -9.26 5.38 -15.09
C PHE A 154 -8.93 6.59 -15.98
N ALA A 155 -8.28 6.36 -17.13
CA ALA A 155 -8.06 7.41 -18.12
C ALA A 155 -9.38 7.95 -18.69
N GLU A 156 -10.31 7.06 -19.06
CA GLU A 156 -11.64 7.45 -19.55
C GLU A 156 -12.44 8.20 -18.48
N PHE A 157 -12.37 7.75 -17.21
CA PHE A 157 -13.00 8.43 -16.08
C PHE A 157 -12.48 9.87 -15.93
N LEU A 158 -11.16 10.06 -15.90
CA LEU A 158 -10.56 11.38 -15.79
C LEU A 158 -10.95 12.27 -16.98
N ASP A 159 -10.91 11.73 -18.20
CA ASP A 159 -11.22 12.52 -19.39
C ASP A 159 -12.69 12.96 -19.44
N ARG A 160 -13.63 12.03 -19.18
CA ARG A 160 -15.07 12.33 -19.11
C ARG A 160 -15.40 13.44 -18.11
N ARG A 161 -14.68 13.47 -16.98
CA ARG A 161 -14.87 14.48 -15.93
C ARG A 161 -14.02 15.73 -16.13
N GLY A 162 -13.21 15.81 -17.18
CA GLY A 162 -12.37 16.98 -17.43
C GLY A 162 -11.21 17.12 -16.45
N LEU A 163 -10.76 16.04 -15.82
CA LEU A 163 -9.81 16.05 -14.72
C LEU A 163 -8.37 15.82 -15.17
N VAL A 164 -7.44 16.37 -14.40
CA VAL A 164 -6.01 16.11 -14.46
C VAL A 164 -5.60 15.33 -13.21
N LEU A 165 -4.76 14.30 -13.37
CA LEU A 165 -4.16 13.62 -12.23
C LEU A 165 -3.14 14.55 -11.57
N ARG A 166 -3.20 14.68 -10.25
CA ARG A 166 -2.33 15.51 -9.43
C ARG A 166 -1.22 14.66 -8.80
N SER A 167 -0.18 14.38 -9.57
CA SER A 167 0.91 13.49 -9.13
C SER A 167 1.74 14.11 -8.00
N ASP A 168 1.77 15.43 -7.89
CA ASP A 168 2.42 16.18 -6.81
C ASP A 168 1.79 15.95 -5.42
N LEU A 169 0.58 15.40 -5.36
CA LEU A 169 -0.08 15.04 -4.09
C LEU A 169 0.36 13.67 -3.57
N LEU A 170 1.20 12.95 -4.32
CA LEU A 170 1.75 11.65 -3.94
C LEU A 170 3.25 11.77 -3.62
N GLY A 171 3.66 11.15 -2.51
CA GLY A 171 5.06 10.95 -2.18
C GLY A 171 5.42 9.47 -2.16
N ALA A 172 6.32 9.01 -3.04
CA ALA A 172 6.80 7.62 -2.98
C ALA A 172 7.62 7.38 -1.71
N TRP A 173 7.31 6.29 -0.99
CA TRP A 173 7.72 6.12 0.41
C TRP A 173 8.63 4.92 0.67
N THR A 174 8.28 3.76 0.11
CA THR A 174 9.07 2.52 0.20
C THR A 174 8.60 1.55 -0.89
N ARG A 175 9.44 0.58 -1.25
CA ARG A 175 9.11 -0.47 -2.22
C ARG A 175 9.35 -1.83 -1.59
N TRP A 176 8.34 -2.69 -1.62
CA TRP A 176 8.40 -4.04 -1.06
C TRP A 176 8.04 -5.06 -2.11
N ILE A 177 8.84 -6.13 -2.21
CA ILE A 177 8.55 -7.24 -3.10
C ILE A 177 8.24 -8.47 -2.26
N THR A 178 7.11 -9.10 -2.56
CA THR A 178 6.68 -10.33 -1.89
C THR A 178 7.74 -11.43 -2.07
N PRO A 179 8.03 -12.23 -1.03
CA PRO A 179 9.07 -13.26 -1.09
C PRO A 179 8.96 -14.21 -2.28
N GLU A 180 10.10 -14.69 -2.79
CA GLU A 180 10.16 -15.51 -4.02
C GLU A 180 9.44 -16.85 -3.92
N PHE A 181 9.39 -17.41 -2.72
CA PHE A 181 8.69 -18.66 -2.47
C PHE A 181 7.16 -18.49 -2.47
N GLU A 182 6.60 -17.28 -2.42
CA GLU A 182 5.15 -17.08 -2.41
C GLU A 182 4.53 -17.37 -3.79
N PRO A 183 3.36 -18.02 -3.86
CA PRO A 183 2.70 -18.32 -5.14
C PRO A 183 2.04 -17.09 -5.77
N ARG A 184 1.74 -16.07 -4.96
CA ARG A 184 1.17 -14.79 -5.39
C ARG A 184 2.12 -13.70 -4.93
N ARG A 185 2.81 -13.09 -5.90
CA ARG A 185 3.82 -12.08 -5.61
C ARG A 185 3.42 -10.73 -6.17
N TYR A 186 3.73 -9.70 -5.38
CA TYR A 186 3.57 -8.30 -5.76
C TYR A 186 4.89 -7.56 -5.58
N ASP A 187 5.13 -6.63 -6.49
CA ASP A 187 6.15 -5.59 -6.40
C ASP A 187 5.40 -4.30 -6.13
N THR A 188 5.38 -3.89 -4.87
CA THR A 188 4.47 -2.86 -4.38
C THR A 188 5.23 -1.58 -4.05
N TRP A 189 4.86 -0.50 -4.72
CA TRP A 189 5.28 0.85 -4.35
C TRP A 189 4.27 1.43 -3.36
N PHE A 190 4.75 1.82 -2.19
CA PHE A 190 3.96 2.51 -1.18
C PHE A 190 4.13 4.02 -1.36
N PHE A 191 3.03 4.75 -1.24
CA PHE A 191 2.96 6.20 -1.31
C PHE A 191 2.36 6.78 -0.04
N VAL A 192 2.71 8.01 0.30
CA VAL A 192 1.98 8.86 1.25
C VAL A 192 1.18 9.90 0.48
N ALA A 193 0.00 10.25 0.99
CA ALA A 193 -0.81 11.36 0.50
C ALA A 193 -1.56 12.01 1.66
N ALA A 194 -1.74 13.33 1.61
CA ALA A 194 -2.65 14.01 2.52
C ALA A 194 -4.09 13.91 1.99
N LEU A 195 -5.07 13.71 2.87
CA LEU A 195 -6.49 13.74 2.53
C LEU A 195 -6.83 15.13 1.95
N PRO A 196 -7.29 15.21 0.69
CA PRO A 196 -7.67 16.49 0.09
C PRO A 196 -8.76 17.19 0.89
N GLU A 197 -8.68 18.53 0.98
CA GLU A 197 -9.70 19.33 1.65
C GLU A 197 -11.09 19.08 1.04
N GLY A 198 -12.11 18.97 1.88
CA GLY A 198 -13.49 18.69 1.48
C GLY A 198 -13.82 17.20 1.30
N GLN A 199 -12.85 16.37 0.89
CA GLN A 199 -13.08 14.95 0.68
C GLN A 199 -13.16 14.15 1.99
N ARG A 200 -13.87 13.02 1.94
CA ARG A 200 -14.07 12.13 3.09
C ARG A 200 -13.90 10.68 2.65
N THR A 201 -13.18 9.90 3.44
CA THR A 201 -13.07 8.46 3.21
C THR A 201 -14.40 7.76 3.45
N ARG A 202 -14.67 6.73 2.65
CA ARG A 202 -15.79 5.80 2.81
C ARG A 202 -15.27 4.37 2.87
N ASN A 203 -16.00 3.47 3.53
CA ASN A 203 -15.76 2.04 3.33
C ASN A 203 -16.50 1.61 2.05
N ALA A 204 -15.87 1.86 0.90
CA ALA A 204 -16.49 1.64 -0.41
C ALA A 204 -16.03 0.31 -1.05
N SER A 205 -15.00 -0.32 -0.49
CA SER A 205 -14.50 -1.63 -0.89
C SER A 205 -15.39 -2.75 -0.35
N THR A 206 -15.71 -3.73 -1.19
CA THR A 206 -16.31 -4.99 -0.73
C THR A 206 -15.28 -5.92 -0.08
N GLU A 207 -13.98 -5.62 -0.19
CA GLU A 207 -12.89 -6.44 0.34
C GLU A 207 -12.54 -6.08 1.80
N ALA A 208 -13.08 -4.98 2.32
CA ALA A 208 -12.87 -4.53 3.70
C ALA A 208 -14.16 -4.64 4.54
N ASP A 209 -14.05 -5.15 5.77
CA ASP A 209 -15.19 -5.17 6.71
C ASP A 209 -15.19 -3.99 7.69
N ARG A 210 -14.06 -3.26 7.78
CA ARG A 210 -13.88 -2.12 8.67
C ARG A 210 -12.84 -1.16 8.12
N THR A 211 -13.06 0.13 8.30
CA THR A 211 -12.02 1.16 8.12
C THR A 211 -11.82 1.94 9.42
N VAL A 212 -10.61 2.45 9.62
CA VAL A 212 -10.23 3.24 10.80
C VAL A 212 -9.31 4.39 10.39
N TRP A 213 -9.43 5.49 11.11
CA TRP A 213 -8.39 6.50 11.20
C TRP A 213 -7.70 6.31 12.54
N ILE A 214 -6.41 5.97 12.52
CA ILE A 214 -5.63 5.62 13.71
C ILE A 214 -4.27 6.30 13.66
N ARG A 215 -3.67 6.61 14.81
CA ARG A 215 -2.28 7.10 14.82
C ARG A 215 -1.31 5.99 14.45
N PRO A 216 -0.24 6.28 13.71
CA PRO A 216 0.79 5.28 13.42
C PRO A 216 1.35 4.58 14.67
N ALA A 217 1.60 5.35 15.74
CA ALA A 217 2.09 4.81 17.01
C ALA A 217 1.07 3.89 17.71
N GLU A 218 -0.21 4.25 17.70
CA GLU A 218 -1.28 3.42 18.29
C GLU A 218 -1.46 2.11 17.51
N ALA A 219 -1.42 2.19 16.18
CA ALA A 219 -1.52 1.04 15.30
C ALA A 219 -0.32 0.07 15.47
N ALA A 220 0.90 0.62 15.57
CA ALA A 220 2.09 -0.16 15.85
C ALA A 220 2.03 -0.84 17.23
N ALA A 221 1.57 -0.12 18.27
CA ALA A 221 1.38 -0.70 19.60
C ALA A 221 0.31 -1.82 19.61
N GLY A 222 -0.77 -1.67 18.85
CA GLY A 222 -1.78 -2.71 18.68
C GLY A 222 -1.24 -3.96 17.98
N TYR A 223 -0.36 -3.78 16.99
CA TYR A 223 0.35 -4.90 16.36
C TYR A 223 1.29 -5.61 17.34
N ASP A 224 2.04 -4.86 18.15
CA ASP A 224 2.99 -5.41 19.13
C ASP A 224 2.28 -6.23 20.22
N LYS A 225 1.04 -5.87 20.56
CA LYS A 225 0.16 -6.62 21.46
C LYS A 225 -0.56 -7.81 20.80
N GLY A 226 -0.47 -7.96 19.48
CA GLY A 226 -1.21 -8.98 18.72
C GLY A 226 -2.69 -8.66 18.50
N GLU A 227 -3.12 -7.42 18.76
CA GLU A 227 -4.51 -6.96 18.61
C GLU A 227 -4.84 -6.59 17.16
N LEU A 228 -3.83 -6.11 16.42
CA LEU A 228 -3.94 -5.74 15.01
C LEU A 228 -3.02 -6.62 14.16
N LEU A 229 -3.63 -7.54 13.40
CA LEU A 229 -2.90 -8.38 12.45
C LEU A 229 -2.40 -7.51 11.29
N MET A 230 -1.12 -7.58 10.96
CA MET A 230 -0.52 -6.82 9.86
C MET A 230 0.57 -7.62 9.15
N MET A 231 0.77 -7.29 7.88
CA MET A 231 1.93 -7.74 7.10
C MET A 231 3.16 -6.88 7.42
N PRO A 232 4.40 -7.41 7.28
CA PRO A 232 5.63 -6.66 7.53
C PRO A 232 5.71 -5.28 6.87
N PRO A 233 5.31 -5.09 5.58
CA PRO A 233 5.32 -3.76 4.97
C PRO A 233 4.46 -2.75 5.73
N THR A 234 3.26 -3.15 6.17
CA THR A 234 2.31 -2.25 6.86
C THR A 234 2.87 -1.76 8.19
N ILE A 235 3.38 -2.66 9.04
CA ILE A 235 3.95 -2.24 10.34
C ILE A 235 5.24 -1.44 10.15
N ALA A 236 6.08 -1.80 9.18
CA ALA A 236 7.28 -1.04 8.87
C ALA A 236 6.94 0.40 8.46
N THR A 237 5.94 0.59 7.61
CA THR A 237 5.52 1.93 7.17
C THR A 237 4.84 2.72 8.29
N LEU A 238 4.04 2.09 9.17
CA LEU A 238 3.52 2.76 10.36
C LEU A 238 4.65 3.30 11.24
N ARG A 239 5.67 2.47 11.52
CA ARG A 239 6.84 2.88 12.32
C ARG A 239 7.61 4.01 11.67
N GLN A 240 7.75 4.00 10.34
CA GLN A 240 8.37 5.08 9.58
C GLN A 240 7.58 6.40 9.65
N LEU A 241 6.26 6.35 9.86
CA LEU A 241 5.42 7.56 9.97
C LEU A 241 5.45 8.20 11.37
N ILE A 242 5.85 7.47 12.42
CA ILE A 242 5.87 7.95 13.82
C ILE A 242 6.66 9.27 14.00
N PRO A 243 7.82 9.49 13.35
CA PRO A 243 8.59 10.71 13.57
C PRO A 243 7.96 12.01 13.03
N TYR A 244 6.93 11.93 12.19
CA TYR A 244 6.33 13.10 11.54
C TYR A 244 5.16 13.66 12.33
N GLY A 245 5.16 14.97 12.56
CA GLY A 245 4.14 15.69 13.32
C GLY A 245 2.88 16.02 12.51
N THR A 246 2.99 16.07 11.18
CA THR A 246 1.86 16.37 10.28
C THR A 246 1.89 15.53 9.00
N ALA A 247 0.76 15.44 8.30
CA ALA A 247 0.67 14.84 6.97
C ALA A 247 1.56 15.57 5.96
N ALA A 248 1.67 16.90 6.07
CA ALA A 248 2.52 17.72 5.21
C ALA A 248 4.01 17.43 5.42
N GLU A 249 4.46 17.27 6.67
CA GLU A 249 5.84 16.87 6.98
C GLU A 249 6.18 15.49 6.40
N ALA A 250 5.28 14.52 6.52
CA ALA A 250 5.47 13.20 5.91
C ALA A 250 5.57 13.31 4.38
N LEU A 251 4.69 14.08 3.73
CA LEU A 251 4.74 14.27 2.27
C LEU A 251 6.04 14.94 1.82
N ALA A 252 6.50 15.97 2.56
CA ALA A 252 7.73 16.70 2.27
C ALA A 252 9.00 15.83 2.39
N ALA A 253 8.96 14.77 3.20
CA ALA A 253 10.09 13.84 3.36
C ALA A 253 10.17 12.77 2.26
N ALA A 254 9.11 12.58 1.47
CA ALA A 254 9.03 11.51 0.47
C ALA A 254 10.12 11.57 -0.64
N PRO A 255 10.58 12.74 -1.13
CA PRO A 255 11.66 12.82 -2.10
C PRO A 255 12.97 12.17 -1.64
N ASP A 256 13.28 12.22 -0.34
CA ASP A 256 14.53 11.71 0.25
C ASP A 256 14.46 10.23 0.68
N ARG A 257 13.31 9.58 0.49
CA ARG A 257 13.11 8.18 0.88
C ARG A 257 13.86 7.21 -0.04
N ASP A 258 14.58 6.26 0.57
CA ASP A 258 15.15 5.11 -0.16
C ASP A 258 14.03 4.17 -0.65
N LEU A 259 14.03 3.90 -1.95
CA LEU A 259 13.11 2.97 -2.61
C LEU A 259 13.81 1.69 -3.10
N THR A 260 15.02 1.42 -2.61
CA THR A 260 15.64 0.10 -2.77
C THR A 260 14.65 -0.95 -2.29
N ALA A 261 14.36 -1.91 -3.16
CA ALA A 261 13.33 -2.89 -2.90
C ALA A 261 13.67 -3.71 -1.64
N VAL A 262 12.72 -3.76 -0.71
CA VAL A 262 12.80 -4.59 0.49
C VAL A 262 12.30 -5.99 0.13
N LEU A 263 13.21 -6.97 0.18
CA LEU A 263 12.95 -8.38 -0.09
C LEU A 263 13.30 -9.23 1.12
N ALA A 264 12.45 -10.22 1.41
CA ALA A 264 12.79 -11.25 2.38
C ALA A 264 13.90 -12.15 1.84
N ARG A 265 14.85 -12.50 2.70
CA ARG A 265 15.88 -13.49 2.43
C ARG A 265 15.64 -14.70 3.31
N ALA A 266 15.46 -15.86 2.67
CA ALA A 266 15.41 -17.14 3.36
C ALA A 266 16.80 -17.79 3.32
N SER A 267 17.25 -18.33 4.45
CA SER A 267 18.51 -19.07 4.56
C SER A 267 18.35 -20.28 5.47
N LEU A 268 19.10 -21.36 5.24
CA LEU A 268 19.20 -22.47 6.19
C LEU A 268 20.41 -22.26 7.10
N VAL A 269 20.17 -22.18 8.41
CA VAL A 269 21.20 -22.02 9.43
C VAL A 269 20.95 -23.04 10.53
N ASN A 270 21.92 -23.92 10.82
CA ASN A 270 21.85 -24.92 11.91
C ASN A 270 20.60 -25.82 11.93
N GLY A 271 20.03 -26.16 10.75
CA GLY A 271 18.78 -26.94 10.71
C GLY A 271 17.53 -26.11 11.02
N GLU A 272 17.59 -24.79 10.84
CA GLU A 272 16.45 -23.89 10.87
C GLU A 272 16.39 -23.09 9.58
N ILE A 273 15.18 -22.79 9.12
CA ILE A 273 14.96 -21.77 8.11
C ILE A 273 14.93 -20.42 8.83
N VAL A 274 15.83 -19.53 8.46
CA VAL A 274 15.85 -18.14 8.91
C VAL A 274 15.33 -17.26 7.78
N LEU A 275 14.17 -16.65 8.01
CA LEU A 275 13.56 -15.67 7.11
C LEU A 275 13.76 -14.27 7.68
N ALA A 276 14.52 -13.43 6.99
CA ALA A 276 14.85 -12.08 7.45
C ALA A 276 14.57 -11.03 6.37
N TRP A 277 14.23 -9.82 6.78
CA TRP A 277 14.14 -8.64 5.90
C TRP A 277 15.28 -7.70 6.26
N PRO A 278 16.31 -7.54 5.39
CA PRO A 278 17.43 -6.66 5.68
C PRO A 278 16.96 -5.24 6.04
N GLY A 279 17.47 -4.70 7.16
CA GLY A 279 17.03 -3.41 7.70
C GLY A 279 15.75 -3.47 8.55
N HIS A 280 15.16 -4.64 8.70
CA HIS A 280 13.92 -4.90 9.43
C HIS A 280 14.01 -6.20 10.26
N ASP A 281 15.07 -6.32 11.06
CA ASP A 281 15.39 -7.54 11.82
C ASP A 281 14.26 -7.96 12.79
N GLU A 282 13.42 -7.01 13.20
CA GLU A 282 12.19 -7.24 13.99
C GLU A 282 11.18 -8.20 13.36
N PHE A 283 11.25 -8.43 12.05
CA PHE A 283 10.41 -9.41 11.35
C PHE A 283 11.10 -10.75 11.12
N THR A 284 12.33 -10.92 11.62
CA THR A 284 13.09 -12.16 11.45
C THR A 284 12.36 -13.33 12.09
N LYS A 285 12.27 -14.44 11.36
CA LYS A 285 11.69 -15.69 11.82
C LYS A 285 12.67 -16.84 11.74
N HIS A 286 12.67 -17.61 12.81
CA HIS A 286 13.34 -18.89 12.92
C HIS A 286 12.25 -19.97 12.84
N ILE A 287 12.29 -20.76 11.77
CA ILE A 287 11.34 -21.82 11.49
C ILE A 287 12.11 -23.15 11.64
N PRO A 288 11.80 -23.98 12.64
CA PRO A 288 12.45 -25.28 12.80
C PRO A 288 12.26 -26.15 11.56
N THR A 289 13.30 -26.84 11.09
CA THR A 289 13.15 -27.72 9.92
C THR A 289 12.56 -29.10 10.24
N GLY A 290 12.32 -29.44 11.52
CA GLY A 290 11.92 -30.78 11.96
C GLY A 290 10.54 -30.86 12.66
N GLY A 291 9.73 -31.84 12.24
CA GLY A 291 8.54 -32.32 12.97
C GLY A 291 7.39 -32.75 12.06
N THR A 292 7.33 -34.02 11.68
CA THR A 292 6.07 -34.69 11.30
C THR A 292 5.04 -34.45 12.41
N PRO A 293 3.75 -34.17 12.12
CA PRO A 293 2.74 -34.16 13.17
C PRO A 293 2.71 -35.55 13.80
N ALA A 294 2.96 -35.63 15.10
CA ALA A 294 2.66 -36.83 15.90
C ALA A 294 1.16 -36.94 16.14
#